data_AF-A0A3A4V0J0-F1
#
_entry.id   AF-A0A3A4V0J0-F1
#
_cell.length_a   1.000
_cell.length_b   1.000
_cell.length_c   1.000
_cell.angle_alpha   90.00
_cell.angle_beta   90.00
_cell.angle_gamma   90.00
#
_symmetry.space_group_name_H-M   'P 1'
#
loop_
_entity.id
_entity.type
_entity.pdbx_description
1 polymer ?
#
loop_
_entity_poly.entity_id
_entity_poly.type
_entity_poly.pdbx_seq_one_letter_code
_entity_poly.pdbx_strand_id
1 'polypeptide(L)'
;MAKNGKEEKIQNFIDKIAQSKKGKLDLSSDEDLSIGIMNLISIEEHFFFTANKTGKDKYYDMLREVRDIRKDLLKMIVQKYEGEVWCISKHLLAASMRLMEVGTKMLGQGRDKEAKDMFEKSFNLYSLFWGVNLNLVDTSNVAKIDDQAINRHDNEKKGLMGKLGNVVKKAIDCCLE
;
A
#
# COMPACT_ATOMS: atom_id res chain seq x y z
N MET A 1 3.62 32.22 -3.14
CA MET A 1 2.53 31.55 -3.87
C MET A 1 3.04 30.25 -4.52
N ALA A 2 3.38 29.22 -3.73
CA ALA A 2 4.03 28.00 -4.24
C ALA A 2 3.34 26.71 -3.73
N LYS A 3 2.00 26.67 -3.68
CA LYS A 3 1.22 25.49 -3.24
C LYS A 3 0.60 24.65 -4.39
N ASN A 4 0.74 25.04 -5.67
CA ASN A 4 -0.02 24.42 -6.77
C ASN A 4 0.65 23.20 -7.46
N GLY A 5 1.97 23.03 -7.42
CA GLY A 5 2.64 22.04 -8.29
C GLY A 5 2.41 20.56 -7.92
N LYS A 6 2.17 20.24 -6.64
CA LYS A 6 1.92 18.85 -6.18
C LYS A 6 0.46 18.44 -6.40
N GLU A 7 -0.47 19.36 -6.18
CA GLU A 7 -1.89 19.12 -6.39
C GLU A 7 -2.22 18.97 -7.88
N GLU A 8 -1.61 19.78 -8.73
CA GLU A 8 -1.75 19.70 -10.18
C GLU A 8 -1.17 18.39 -10.74
N LYS A 9 -0.04 17.89 -10.20
CA LYS A 9 0.51 16.57 -10.57
C LYS A 9 -0.43 15.42 -10.21
N ILE A 10 -1.04 15.45 -9.02
CA ILE A 10 -1.99 14.43 -8.59
C ILE A 10 -3.24 14.47 -9.47
N GLN A 11 -3.78 15.67 -9.74
CA GLN A 11 -4.97 15.80 -10.59
C GLN A 11 -4.68 15.37 -12.03
N ASN A 12 -3.56 15.79 -12.62
CA ASN A 12 -3.13 15.33 -13.94
C ASN A 12 -2.93 13.80 -14.00
N PHE A 13 -2.51 13.18 -12.89
CA PHE A 13 -2.40 11.73 -12.81
C PHE A 13 -3.76 11.04 -12.72
N ILE A 14 -4.70 11.57 -11.92
CA ILE A 14 -6.09 11.13 -11.90
C ILE A 14 -6.69 11.18 -13.31
N ASP A 15 -6.47 12.28 -14.02
CA ASP A 15 -7.02 12.50 -15.36
C ASP A 15 -6.35 11.57 -16.38
N LYS A 16 -5.04 11.32 -16.27
CA LYS A 16 -4.33 10.33 -17.09
C LYS A 16 -4.83 8.91 -16.84
N ILE A 17 -5.05 8.49 -15.58
CA ILE A 17 -5.64 7.18 -15.27
C ILE A 17 -7.02 7.06 -15.88
N ALA A 18 -7.87 8.07 -15.70
CA ALA A 18 -9.22 8.11 -16.25
C ALA A 18 -9.22 8.02 -17.79
N GLN A 19 -8.22 8.64 -18.44
CA GLN A 19 -8.01 8.54 -19.89
C GLN A 19 -7.35 7.22 -20.32
N SER A 20 -6.55 6.59 -19.45
CA SER A 20 -5.82 5.35 -19.75
C SER A 20 -6.64 4.07 -19.59
N LYS A 21 -7.93 4.16 -19.21
CA LYS A 21 -8.92 3.07 -19.37
C LYS A 21 -9.02 2.52 -20.82
N LYS A 22 -8.21 3.04 -21.77
CA LYS A 22 -7.97 2.53 -23.13
C LYS A 22 -6.56 1.94 -23.40
N GLY A 23 -5.76 1.59 -22.39
CA GLY A 23 -4.71 0.56 -22.55
C GLY A 23 -3.24 0.97 -22.41
N LYS A 24 -2.83 1.68 -21.35
CA LYS A 24 -1.38 1.86 -21.05
C LYS A 24 -0.95 1.75 -19.57
N LEU A 25 -1.85 1.64 -18.61
CA LEU A 25 -1.55 1.36 -17.20
C LEU A 25 -2.45 0.21 -16.76
N ASP A 26 -1.93 -1.01 -16.81
CA ASP A 26 -2.63 -2.18 -16.26
C ASP A 26 -2.42 -2.23 -14.74
N LEU A 27 -3.15 -1.36 -14.03
CA LEU A 27 -3.12 -1.31 -12.57
C LEU A 27 -3.85 -2.50 -11.93
N SER A 28 -4.60 -3.28 -12.71
CA SER A 28 -5.33 -4.47 -12.23
C SER A 28 -4.34 -5.59 -11.89
N SER A 29 -3.47 -5.95 -12.84
CA SER A 29 -2.44 -6.98 -12.61
C SER A 29 -1.45 -6.59 -11.51
N ASP A 30 -1.05 -5.31 -11.45
CA ASP A 30 -0.15 -4.81 -10.41
C ASP A 30 -0.84 -4.78 -9.03
N GLU A 31 -2.15 -4.57 -8.97
CA GLU A 31 -2.95 -4.68 -7.75
C GLU A 31 -2.92 -6.11 -7.20
N ASP A 32 -3.32 -7.07 -8.01
CA ASP A 32 -3.31 -8.49 -7.63
C ASP A 32 -1.92 -8.92 -7.17
N LEU A 33 -0.90 -8.46 -7.88
CA LEU A 33 0.49 -8.72 -7.51
C LEU A 33 0.85 -8.12 -6.15
N SER A 34 0.38 -6.90 -5.85
CA SER A 34 0.60 -6.27 -4.55
C SER A 34 -0.07 -7.04 -3.40
N ILE A 35 -1.26 -7.61 -3.62
CA ILE A 35 -1.96 -8.48 -2.66
C ILE A 35 -1.21 -9.81 -2.51
N GLY A 36 -0.73 -10.39 -3.61
CA GLY A 36 0.15 -11.56 -3.59
C GLY A 36 1.39 -11.33 -2.73
N ILE A 37 2.02 -10.16 -2.85
CA ILE A 37 3.17 -9.76 -2.03
C ILE A 37 2.79 -9.62 -0.54
N MET A 38 1.63 -9.01 -0.21
CA MET A 38 1.14 -8.95 1.17
C MET A 38 1.03 -10.37 1.76
N ASN A 39 0.44 -11.30 1.01
CA ASN A 39 0.29 -12.69 1.44
C ASN A 39 1.64 -13.39 1.64
N LEU A 40 2.63 -13.16 0.76
CA LEU A 40 3.98 -13.69 0.94
C LEU A 40 4.67 -13.15 2.21
N ILE A 41 4.48 -11.86 2.54
CA ILE A 41 4.96 -11.29 3.82
C ILE A 41 4.31 -12.03 4.99
N SER A 42 3.00 -12.28 4.93
CA SER A 42 2.28 -13.03 5.96
C SER A 42 2.80 -14.46 6.13
N ILE A 43 3.15 -15.13 5.02
CA ILE A 43 3.74 -16.48 5.04
C ILE A 43 5.15 -16.46 5.66
N GLU A 44 6.00 -15.48 5.33
CA GLU A 44 7.31 -15.31 5.97
C GLU A 44 7.17 -15.21 7.50
N GLU A 45 6.23 -14.38 7.97
CA GLU A 45 5.94 -14.22 9.39
C GLU A 45 5.43 -15.53 10.03
N HIS A 46 4.55 -16.24 9.33
CA HIS A 46 4.02 -17.52 9.80
C HIS A 46 5.12 -18.58 9.96
N PHE A 47 6.03 -18.69 8.99
CA PHE A 47 7.17 -19.60 9.10
C PHE A 47 8.13 -19.21 10.20
N PHE A 48 8.40 -17.91 10.39
CA PHE A 48 9.19 -17.42 11.52
C PHE A 48 8.59 -17.88 12.85
N PHE A 49 7.29 -17.67 13.09
CA PHE A 49 6.65 -18.11 14.32
C PHE A 49 6.63 -19.64 14.46
N THR A 50 6.44 -20.37 13.36
CA THR A 50 6.41 -21.83 13.36
C THR A 50 7.77 -22.43 13.70
N ALA A 51 8.85 -21.88 13.16
CA ALA A 51 10.22 -22.27 13.51
C ALA A 51 10.45 -22.12 15.01
N ASN A 52 10.14 -20.95 15.57
CA ASN A 52 10.30 -20.67 17.00
C ASN A 52 9.40 -21.54 17.90
N LYS A 53 8.17 -21.86 17.48
CA LYS A 53 7.25 -22.71 18.26
C LYS A 53 7.63 -24.18 18.24
N THR A 54 8.21 -24.66 17.14
CA THR A 54 8.48 -26.09 16.93
C THR A 54 9.94 -26.48 17.12
N GLY A 55 10.86 -25.52 17.13
CA GLY A 55 12.30 -25.75 17.15
C GLY A 55 12.84 -26.38 15.86
N LYS A 56 12.10 -26.31 14.75
CA LYS A 56 12.48 -26.97 13.49
C LYS A 56 13.00 -25.94 12.47
N ASP A 57 14.29 -25.98 12.21
CA ASP A 57 14.96 -25.04 11.30
C ASP A 57 14.49 -25.09 9.85
N LYS A 58 13.90 -26.21 9.40
CA LYS A 58 13.31 -26.34 8.05
C LYS A 58 12.32 -25.22 7.71
N TYR A 59 11.66 -24.63 8.71
CA TYR A 59 10.74 -23.51 8.47
C TYR A 59 11.48 -22.21 8.12
N TYR A 60 12.72 -22.03 8.58
CA TYR A 60 13.59 -20.93 8.12
C TYR A 60 14.03 -21.13 6.66
N ASP A 61 14.26 -22.38 6.23
CA ASP A 61 14.52 -22.67 4.82
C ASP A 61 13.32 -22.30 3.94
N MET A 62 12.11 -22.70 4.34
CA MET A 62 10.88 -22.31 3.64
C MET A 62 10.66 -20.79 3.64
N LEU A 63 10.97 -20.11 4.75
CA LEU A 63 10.92 -18.66 4.83
C LEU A 63 11.83 -18.02 3.79
N ARG A 64 13.06 -18.52 3.63
CA ARG A 64 14.02 -18.02 2.63
C ARG A 64 13.49 -18.16 1.20
N GLU A 65 12.91 -19.31 0.85
CA GLU A 65 12.32 -19.52 -0.47
C GLU A 65 11.17 -18.53 -0.75
N VAL A 66 10.24 -18.38 0.19
CA VAL A 66 9.13 -17.41 0.08
C VAL A 66 9.65 -15.98 -0.02
N ARG A 67 10.70 -15.67 0.74
CA ARG A 67 11.36 -14.36 0.73
C ARG A 67 11.96 -14.04 -0.64
N ASP A 68 12.51 -15.02 -1.33
CA ASP A 68 13.08 -14.87 -2.67
C ASP A 68 11.98 -14.59 -3.70
N ILE A 69 10.89 -15.36 -3.68
CA ILE A 69 9.70 -15.11 -4.50
C ILE A 69 9.17 -13.69 -4.26
N ARG A 70 8.98 -13.29 -3.00
CA ARG A 70 8.49 -11.94 -2.67
C ARG A 70 9.42 -10.85 -3.21
N LYS A 71 10.74 -11.02 -3.08
CA LYS A 71 11.69 -10.04 -3.62
C LYS A 71 11.48 -9.91 -5.13
N ASP A 72 11.37 -11.00 -5.87
CA ASP A 72 11.24 -10.92 -7.33
C ASP A 72 9.92 -10.29 -7.76
N LEU A 73 8.80 -10.63 -7.12
CA LEU A 73 7.51 -9.98 -7.39
C LEU A 73 7.54 -8.49 -7.04
N LEU A 74 8.21 -8.09 -5.96
CA LEU A 74 8.32 -6.68 -5.59
C LEU A 74 9.13 -5.86 -6.62
N LYS A 75 10.08 -6.46 -7.35
CA LYS A 75 10.80 -5.78 -8.45
C LYS A 75 9.89 -5.44 -9.61
N MET A 76 8.82 -6.20 -9.82
CA MET A 76 7.90 -5.98 -10.93
C MET A 76 7.07 -4.71 -10.72
N ILE A 77 6.70 -4.41 -9.47
CA ILE A 77 5.86 -3.24 -9.13
C ILE A 77 6.67 -2.02 -8.68
N VAL A 78 7.88 -2.20 -8.14
CA VAL A 78 8.75 -1.09 -7.67
C VAL A 78 9.80 -0.78 -8.74
N GLN A 79 9.47 0.13 -9.65
CA GLN A 79 10.27 0.44 -10.85
C GLN A 79 11.51 1.32 -10.59
N LYS A 80 11.63 1.99 -9.42
CA LYS A 80 12.77 2.85 -9.08
C LYS A 80 13.53 2.33 -7.85
N TYR A 81 14.79 1.97 -8.08
CA TYR A 81 15.76 1.56 -7.07
C TYR A 81 16.41 2.74 -6.32
N GLU A 82 15.62 3.71 -5.88
CA GLU A 82 16.05 4.51 -4.73
C GLU A 82 15.81 3.63 -3.50
N GLY A 83 16.88 3.13 -2.86
CA GLY A 83 16.80 1.99 -1.92
C GLY A 83 15.77 2.16 -0.78
N GLU A 84 15.42 3.39 -0.42
CA GLU A 84 14.39 3.69 0.57
C GLU A 84 12.96 3.38 0.06
N VAL A 85 12.67 3.59 -1.22
CA VAL A 85 11.35 3.33 -1.85
C VAL A 85 10.98 1.85 -1.77
N TRP A 86 11.96 0.97 -1.99
CA TRP A 86 11.79 -0.48 -1.87
C TRP A 86 11.33 -0.88 -0.46
N CYS A 87 12.06 -0.40 0.54
CA CYS A 87 11.78 -0.70 1.94
C CYS A 87 10.44 -0.11 2.37
N ILE A 88 10.18 1.17 2.06
CA ILE A 88 8.92 1.86 2.36
C ILE A 88 7.73 1.10 1.75
N SER A 89 7.83 0.71 0.47
CA SER A 89 6.77 -0.01 -0.24
C SER A 89 6.38 -1.31 0.47
N LYS A 90 7.37 -2.15 0.79
CA LYS A 90 7.15 -3.39 1.55
C LYS A 90 6.51 -3.12 2.91
N HIS A 91 6.98 -2.10 3.64
CA HIS A 91 6.43 -1.78 4.97
C HIS A 91 5.00 -1.23 4.90
N LEU A 92 4.65 -0.45 3.88
CA LEU A 92 3.29 0.03 3.65
C LEU A 92 2.33 -1.12 3.33
N LEU A 93 2.73 -2.07 2.47
CA LEU A 93 1.94 -3.25 2.16
C LEU A 93 1.71 -4.12 3.42
N ALA A 94 2.78 -4.41 4.18
CA ALA A 94 2.68 -5.20 5.41
C ALA A 94 1.77 -4.55 6.47
N ALA A 95 1.94 -3.24 6.70
CA ALA A 95 1.15 -2.51 7.68
C ALA A 95 -0.32 -2.39 7.25
N SER A 96 -0.58 -2.17 5.96
CA SER A 96 -1.94 -2.16 5.40
C SER A 96 -2.65 -3.50 5.64
N MET A 97 -2.01 -4.62 5.28
CA MET A 97 -2.56 -5.96 5.50
C MET A 97 -2.84 -6.23 6.98
N ARG A 98 -1.90 -5.85 7.86
CA ARG A 98 -2.04 -6.10 9.30
C ARG A 98 -3.20 -5.32 9.92
N LEU A 99 -3.37 -4.06 9.55
CA LEU A 99 -4.51 -3.25 10.01
C LEU A 99 -5.85 -3.76 9.46
N MET A 100 -5.86 -4.25 8.22
CA MET A 100 -7.04 -4.90 7.64
C MET A 100 -7.44 -6.12 8.47
N GLU A 101 -6.50 -6.99 8.83
CA GLU A 101 -6.78 -8.18 9.66
C GLU A 101 -7.29 -7.81 11.06
N VAL A 102 -6.69 -6.78 11.70
CA VAL A 102 -7.16 -6.28 13.01
C VAL A 102 -8.59 -5.75 12.91
N GLY A 103 -8.89 -4.98 11.86
CA GLY A 103 -10.25 -4.49 11.59
C GLY A 103 -11.26 -5.63 11.41
N THR A 104 -10.90 -6.69 10.67
CA THR A 104 -11.75 -7.87 10.48
C THR A 104 -12.02 -8.60 11.80
N LYS A 105 -11.01 -8.70 12.68
CA LYS A 105 -11.20 -9.28 14.02
C LYS A 105 -12.14 -8.44 14.89
N MET A 106 -12.02 -7.11 14.84
CA MET A 106 -12.93 -6.20 15.55
C MET A 106 -14.37 -6.31 15.01
N LEU A 107 -14.53 -6.44 13.69
CA LEU A 107 -15.83 -6.64 13.05
C LEU A 107 -16.49 -7.94 13.54
N GLY A 108 -15.73 -9.04 13.61
CA GLY A 108 -16.20 -10.31 14.18
C GLY A 108 -16.58 -10.23 15.67
N GLN A 109 -16.15 -9.19 16.38
CA GLN A 109 -16.51 -8.91 17.77
C GLN A 109 -17.67 -7.92 17.92
N GLY A 110 -18.28 -7.46 16.81
CA GLY A 110 -19.33 -6.43 16.81
C GLY A 110 -18.83 -5.01 17.10
N ARG A 111 -17.52 -4.77 17.00
CA ARG A 111 -16.89 -3.45 17.25
C ARG A 111 -16.80 -2.64 15.97
N ASP A 112 -17.94 -2.40 15.33
CA ASP A 112 -18.03 -1.84 13.97
C ASP A 112 -17.33 -0.50 13.79
N LYS A 113 -17.44 0.40 14.77
CA LYS A 113 -16.81 1.73 14.70
C LYS A 113 -15.29 1.63 14.67
N GLU A 114 -14.72 0.77 15.49
CA GLU A 114 -13.27 0.57 15.58
C GLU A 114 -12.75 -0.20 14.36
N ALA A 115 -13.51 -1.19 13.89
CA ALA A 115 -13.21 -1.91 12.66
C ALA A 115 -13.12 -0.95 11.45
N LYS A 116 -14.11 -0.06 11.28
CA LYS A 116 -14.11 0.95 10.20
C LYS A 116 -12.91 1.88 10.27
N ASP A 117 -12.51 2.31 11.46
CA ASP A 117 -11.30 3.13 11.66
C ASP A 117 -10.01 2.37 11.27
N MET A 118 -9.91 1.07 11.58
CA MET A 118 -8.79 0.24 11.14
C MET A 118 -8.76 0.06 9.62
N PHE A 119 -9.93 -0.20 9.00
CA PHE A 119 -10.04 -0.33 7.54
C PHE A 119 -9.66 0.96 6.82
N GLU A 120 -10.07 2.12 7.35
CA GLU A 120 -9.68 3.40 6.77
C GLU A 120 -8.16 3.62 6.82
N LYS A 121 -7.52 3.31 7.95
CA LYS A 121 -6.06 3.40 8.08
C LYS A 121 -5.35 2.42 7.15
N SER A 122 -5.84 1.19 7.05
CA SER A 122 -5.33 0.18 6.12
C SER A 122 -5.39 0.68 4.66
N PHE A 123 -6.54 1.21 4.25
CA PHE A 123 -6.74 1.75 2.90
C PHE A 123 -5.86 2.97 2.61
N ASN A 124 -5.65 3.85 3.60
CA ASN A 124 -4.76 5.00 3.46
C ASN A 124 -3.30 4.57 3.26
N LEU A 125 -2.83 3.53 3.98
CA LEU A 125 -1.47 2.99 3.79
C LEU A 125 -1.29 2.33 2.42
N TYR A 126 -2.29 1.57 1.96
CA TYR A 126 -2.30 1.00 0.61
C TYR A 126 -2.28 2.10 -0.45
N SER A 127 -3.03 3.17 -0.23
CA SER A 127 -3.05 4.31 -1.13
C SER A 127 -1.72 5.06 -1.16
N LEU A 128 -1.03 5.15 -0.03
CA LEU A 128 0.31 5.72 0.02
C LEU A 128 1.33 4.86 -0.72
N PHE A 129 1.20 3.53 -0.66
CA PHE A 129 2.04 2.61 -1.44
C PHE A 129 1.96 2.93 -2.93
N TRP A 130 0.74 3.09 -3.47
CA TRP A 130 0.56 3.50 -4.87
C TRP A 130 1.06 4.93 -5.13
N GLY A 131 0.83 5.86 -4.21
CA GLY A 131 1.33 7.23 -4.33
C GLY A 131 2.85 7.31 -4.45
N VAL A 132 3.57 6.46 -3.71
CA VAL A 132 5.03 6.35 -3.78
C VAL A 132 5.47 5.69 -5.10
N ASN A 133 4.90 4.54 -5.46
CA ASN A 133 5.35 3.77 -6.64
C ASN A 133 4.97 4.42 -7.98
N LEU A 134 3.89 5.22 -8.00
CA LEU A 134 3.49 6.03 -9.14
C LEU A 134 4.17 7.40 -9.16
N ASN A 135 5.12 7.64 -8.24
CA ASN A 135 5.92 8.86 -8.13
C ASN A 135 5.06 10.15 -7.94
N LEU A 136 3.91 10.01 -7.27
CA LEU A 136 3.01 11.12 -6.91
C LEU A 136 3.42 11.77 -5.58
N VAL A 137 4.18 11.04 -4.77
CA VAL A 137 4.75 11.50 -3.51
C VAL A 137 6.26 11.53 -3.66
N ASP A 138 6.84 12.71 -3.46
CA ASP A 138 8.29 12.86 -3.40
C ASP A 138 8.82 12.19 -2.12
N THR A 139 9.73 11.24 -2.29
CA THR A 139 10.40 10.50 -1.21
C THR A 139 11.85 10.94 -1.03
N SER A 140 12.37 11.86 -1.84
CA SER A 140 13.76 12.33 -1.75
C SER A 140 14.05 13.17 -0.50
N ASN A 141 13.01 13.62 0.21
CA ASN A 141 13.08 14.42 1.43
C ASN A 141 12.23 13.82 2.55
N VAL A 142 12.44 12.55 2.94
CA VAL A 142 11.78 11.95 4.14
C VAL A 142 12.36 12.51 5.46
N ALA A 143 12.65 13.80 5.49
CA ALA A 143 12.79 14.59 6.70
C ALA A 143 11.51 15.42 6.84
N LYS A 144 10.52 14.85 7.53
CA LYS A 144 9.20 15.42 7.89
C LYS A 144 8.19 15.46 6.75
N ILE A 145 7.26 14.49 6.79
CA ILE A 145 5.92 14.72 6.24
C ILE A 145 5.33 15.86 7.08
N ASP A 146 5.12 17.02 6.44
CA ASP A 146 4.52 18.20 7.08
C ASP A 146 3.21 17.80 7.79
N ASP A 147 3.03 18.19 9.05
CA ASP A 147 1.87 17.79 9.87
C ASP A 147 0.54 18.22 9.21
N GLN A 148 0.58 19.23 8.34
CA GLN A 148 -0.56 19.68 7.52
C GLN A 148 -0.95 18.70 6.39
N ALA A 149 -0.10 17.74 6.03
CA ALA A 149 -0.42 16.70 5.04
C ALA A 149 -1.25 15.56 5.66
N ILE A 150 -1.27 15.46 7.00
CA ILE A 150 -2.04 14.50 7.79
C ILE A 150 -3.11 15.27 8.58
N ASN A 151 -4.01 15.97 7.88
CA ASN A 151 -5.15 16.64 8.53
C ASN A 151 -6.04 15.59 9.22
N ARG A 152 -5.90 15.47 10.55
CA ARG A 152 -6.78 14.66 11.42
C ARG A 152 -8.08 15.38 11.81
N HIS A 153 -8.37 16.54 11.23
CA HIS A 153 -9.47 17.41 11.66
C HIS A 153 -10.43 17.90 10.56
N ASP A 154 -10.33 17.43 9.31
CA ASP A 154 -11.31 17.79 8.30
C ASP A 154 -12.38 16.71 8.13
N ASN A 155 -13.65 17.07 8.39
CA ASN A 155 -14.84 16.28 8.03
C ASN A 155 -15.00 16.11 6.51
N GLU A 156 -14.18 16.77 5.70
CA GLU A 156 -14.03 16.52 4.26
C GLU A 156 -12.58 16.08 3.98
N LYS A 157 -12.40 14.87 3.44
CA LYS A 157 -11.07 14.30 3.10
C LYS A 157 -10.36 15.05 1.95
N LYS A 158 -9.97 16.31 2.16
CA LYS A 158 -9.32 17.19 1.17
C LYS A 158 -7.78 17.15 1.20
N GLY A 159 -7.18 16.41 2.14
CA GLY A 159 -5.72 16.23 2.24
C GLY A 159 -5.10 15.23 1.24
N LEU A 160 -3.76 15.10 1.24
CA LEU A 160 -2.99 14.23 0.34
C LEU A 160 -3.51 12.79 0.33
N MET A 161 -3.80 12.21 1.51
CA MET A 161 -4.34 10.85 1.63
C MET A 161 -5.73 10.70 1.00
N GLY A 162 -6.60 11.70 1.12
CA GLY A 162 -7.91 11.69 0.48
C GLY A 162 -7.80 11.71 -1.05
N LYS A 163 -6.88 12.52 -1.58
CA LYS A 163 -6.61 12.58 -3.03
C LYS A 163 -5.99 11.28 -3.54
N LEU A 164 -5.01 10.71 -2.84
CA LEU A 164 -4.43 9.40 -3.18
C LEU A 164 -5.48 8.28 -3.13
N GLY A 165 -6.33 8.27 -2.10
CA GLY A 165 -7.44 7.32 -2.02
C GLY A 165 -8.40 7.42 -3.20
N ASN A 166 -8.65 8.63 -3.72
CA ASN A 166 -9.47 8.82 -4.92
C ASN A 166 -8.76 8.38 -6.20
N VAL A 167 -7.43 8.53 -6.28
CA VAL A 167 -6.62 7.96 -7.38
C VAL A 167 -6.80 6.45 -7.41
N VAL A 168 -6.55 5.80 -6.27
CA VAL A 168 -6.64 4.34 -6.09
C VAL A 168 -8.04 3.86 -6.43
N LYS A 169 -9.10 4.46 -5.87
CA LYS A 169 -10.49 4.07 -6.20
C LYS A 169 -10.86 4.18 -7.69
N LYS A 170 -10.20 5.05 -8.45
CA LYS A 170 -10.46 5.26 -9.88
C LYS A 170 -9.57 4.39 -10.78
N ALA A 171 -8.37 4.09 -10.29
CA ALA A 171 -7.36 3.27 -10.94
C ALA A 171 -7.61 1.78 -10.76
N ILE A 172 -8.06 1.42 -9.57
CA ILE A 172 -8.24 0.08 -9.07
C ILE A 172 -9.73 -0.21 -9.17
N ASP A 173 -10.13 -0.68 -10.34
CA ASP A 173 -11.49 -1.05 -10.67
C ASP A 173 -11.43 -2.51 -11.15
N CYS A 174 -11.28 -3.45 -10.20
CA CYS A 174 -11.16 -4.90 -10.44
C CYS A 174 -12.39 -5.49 -11.17
N CYS A 175 -13.44 -4.69 -11.38
CA CYS A 175 -14.69 -5.09 -12.04
C CYS A 175 -14.66 -4.88 -13.57
N LEU A 176 -13.51 -4.54 -14.15
CA LEU A 176 -13.37 -4.27 -15.59
C LEU A 176 -12.74 -5.41 -16.39
N GLU A 177 -12.47 -6.56 -15.77
CA GLU A 177 -12.13 -7.81 -16.47
C GLU A 177 -13.37 -8.47 -17.10
#